data_AF-A0A847CYT3-F1
#
_entry.id   AF-A0A847CYT3-F1
#
_cell.length_a   1.000
_cell.length_b   1.000
_cell.length_c   1.000
_cell.angle_alpha   90.00
_cell.angle_beta   90.00
_cell.angle_gamma   90.00
#
_symmetry.space_group_name_H-M   'P 1'
#
loop_
_entity.id
_entity.type
_entity.pdbx_description
1 polymer ?
#
loop_
_entity_poly.entity_id
_entity_poly.type
_entity_poly.pdbx_seq_one_letter_code
_entity_poly.pdbx_strand_id
1 'polypeptide(L)'
;SLVFAWMSMTGEENPFYEYYDEILEICREYDVTISLGDACRPGSLADASDLAQIEELVRLGELTQRAWEKDVQVLVEGPGHMPIDQIAANMKIQETLCKGAPFYVLGPLVTDIAPGYDHITAAIGGAIAATHGAAFLCYVTPAEHLCLPNLDDVKQGIITSKIAAHAADIAKGVRGAREIDDKMSKARQELDWEGMFKYAIDPELAKKRRDESKPEHEDTCSMCGKFCAVRSMNKALSGEEIDIL
;
A
#
# COMPACT_ATOMS: atom_id res chain seq x y z
N SER A 1 -10.66 -20.83 -0.50
CA SER A 1 -10.96 -21.96 -1.41
C SER A 1 -10.63 -23.34 -0.81
N LEU A 2 -9.44 -23.57 -0.23
CA LEU A 2 -9.08 -24.88 0.33
C LEU A 2 -10.00 -25.33 1.47
N VAL A 3 -10.27 -24.44 2.43
CA VAL A 3 -11.19 -24.70 3.54
C VAL A 3 -12.60 -24.97 3.03
N PHE A 4 -13.10 -24.16 2.09
CA PHE A 4 -14.40 -24.38 1.44
C PHE A 4 -14.50 -25.76 0.76
N ALA A 5 -13.44 -26.18 0.05
CA ALA A 5 -13.41 -27.49 -0.60
C ALA A 5 -13.44 -28.62 0.43
N TRP A 6 -12.68 -28.48 1.53
CA TRP A 6 -12.70 -29.43 2.64
C TRP A 6 -14.10 -29.53 3.25
N MET A 7 -14.72 -28.40 3.62
CA MET A 7 -16.07 -28.35 4.21
C MET A 7 -17.10 -28.98 3.27
N SER A 8 -17.01 -28.72 1.96
CA SER A 8 -17.91 -29.29 0.96
C SER A 8 -17.74 -30.81 0.80
N MET A 9 -16.53 -31.32 0.97
CA MET A 9 -16.23 -32.76 0.85
C MET A 9 -16.60 -33.55 2.10
N THR A 10 -16.50 -32.94 3.29
CA THR A 10 -16.74 -33.61 4.57
C THR A 10 -18.14 -33.35 5.12
N GLY A 11 -18.74 -32.21 4.78
CA GLY A 11 -19.97 -31.72 5.40
C GLY A 11 -19.75 -31.13 6.81
N GLU A 12 -18.49 -31.03 7.24
CA GLU A 12 -18.09 -30.52 8.55
C GLU A 12 -17.79 -29.01 8.50
N GLU A 13 -17.84 -28.35 9.66
CA GLU A 13 -17.52 -26.92 9.80
C GLU A 13 -16.01 -26.65 9.65
N ASN A 14 -15.64 -25.43 9.29
CA ASN A 14 -14.25 -24.99 9.20
C ASN A 14 -13.46 -25.40 10.47
N PRO A 15 -12.44 -26.29 10.34
CA PRO A 15 -11.73 -26.81 11.49
C PRO A 15 -10.95 -25.70 12.23
N PHE A 16 -10.49 -24.66 11.52
CA PHE A 16 -9.82 -23.54 12.17
C PHE A 16 -10.77 -22.66 12.99
N TYR A 17 -12.07 -22.71 12.68
CA TYR A 17 -13.10 -22.05 13.48
C TYR A 17 -13.51 -22.91 14.68
N GLU A 18 -13.73 -24.21 14.48
CA GLU A 18 -14.10 -25.16 15.55
C GLU A 18 -13.02 -25.25 16.62
N TYR A 19 -11.77 -25.42 16.21
CA TYR A 19 -10.61 -25.59 17.11
C TYR A 19 -9.86 -24.28 17.38
N TYR A 20 -10.49 -23.13 17.13
CA TYR A 20 -9.84 -21.82 17.26
C TYR A 20 -9.22 -21.60 18.65
N ASP A 21 -9.91 -22.03 19.71
CA ASP A 21 -9.43 -21.84 21.08
C ASP A 21 -8.14 -22.64 21.37
N GLU A 22 -7.96 -23.80 20.73
CA GLU A 22 -6.73 -24.60 20.83
C GLU A 22 -5.58 -23.94 20.08
N ILE A 23 -5.87 -23.36 18.91
CA ILE A 23 -4.89 -22.56 18.14
C ILE A 23 -4.42 -21.37 18.98
N LEU A 24 -5.33 -20.70 19.68
CA LEU A 24 -4.99 -19.58 20.55
C LEU A 24 -4.11 -19.97 21.74
N GLU A 25 -4.26 -21.17 22.32
CA GLU A 25 -3.35 -21.66 23.37
C GLU A 25 -1.90 -21.72 22.84
N ILE A 26 -1.73 -22.24 21.62
CA ILE A 26 -0.43 -22.32 20.95
C ILE A 26 0.08 -20.90 20.65
N CYS A 27 -0.75 -20.03 20.07
CA CYS A 27 -0.35 -18.66 19.80
C CYS A 27 0.07 -17.92 21.07
N ARG A 28 -0.62 -18.17 22.19
CA ARG A 28 -0.30 -17.58 23.49
C ARG A 28 1.01 -18.10 24.06
N GLU A 29 1.28 -19.39 23.96
CA GLU A 29 2.52 -20.02 24.44
C GLU A 29 3.76 -19.43 23.77
N TYR A 30 3.66 -19.13 22.46
CA TYR A 30 4.79 -18.72 21.64
C TYR A 30 4.79 -17.23 21.23
N ASP A 31 3.85 -16.43 21.75
CA ASP A 31 3.62 -15.02 21.37
C ASP A 31 3.50 -14.83 19.85
N VAL A 32 2.71 -15.69 19.22
CA VAL A 32 2.39 -15.59 17.79
C VAL A 32 1.17 -14.69 17.62
N THR A 33 1.34 -13.58 16.89
CA THR A 33 0.22 -12.75 16.45
C THR A 33 -0.58 -13.48 15.37
N ILE A 34 -1.90 -13.55 15.52
CA ILE A 34 -2.76 -14.17 14.52
C ILE A 34 -3.21 -13.16 13.48
N SER A 35 -3.00 -13.50 12.21
CA SER A 35 -3.58 -12.80 11.06
C SER A 35 -4.88 -13.51 10.69
N LEU A 36 -6.02 -12.89 10.98
CA LEU A 36 -7.34 -13.43 10.67
C LEU A 36 -7.64 -13.20 9.19
N GLY A 37 -7.46 -14.24 8.38
CA GLY A 37 -7.54 -14.20 6.92
C GLY A 37 -8.93 -13.86 6.36
N ASP A 38 -8.94 -13.24 5.19
CA ASP A 38 -10.12 -12.78 4.45
C ASP A 38 -10.48 -13.76 3.30
N ALA A 39 -10.89 -14.97 3.64
CA ALA A 39 -11.13 -16.03 2.67
C ALA A 39 -12.26 -15.73 1.67
N CYS A 40 -13.19 -14.86 2.03
CA CYS A 40 -14.29 -14.34 1.22
C CYS A 40 -14.03 -12.92 0.69
N ARG A 41 -12.76 -12.50 0.58
CA ARG A 41 -12.43 -11.22 -0.07
C ARG A 41 -12.88 -11.17 -1.54
N PRO A 42 -13.24 -9.98 -2.03
CA PRO A 42 -13.60 -9.80 -3.44
C PRO A 42 -12.39 -10.01 -4.36
N GLY A 43 -12.58 -10.87 -5.36
CA GLY A 43 -11.62 -11.11 -6.46
C GLY A 43 -11.93 -10.32 -7.74
N SER A 44 -12.97 -9.49 -7.71
CA SER A 44 -13.33 -8.55 -8.76
C SER A 44 -14.04 -7.33 -8.16
N LEU A 45 -14.10 -6.21 -8.90
CA LEU A 45 -14.84 -5.04 -8.43
C LEU A 45 -16.34 -5.31 -8.24
N ALA A 46 -16.90 -6.26 -8.99
CA ALA A 46 -18.33 -6.59 -8.93
C ALA A 46 -18.73 -7.25 -7.61
N ASP A 47 -17.78 -7.95 -6.97
CA ASP A 47 -17.98 -8.68 -5.72
C ASP A 47 -17.61 -7.82 -4.49
N ALA A 48 -17.14 -6.59 -4.71
CA ALA A 48 -16.72 -5.70 -3.63
C ALA A 48 -17.89 -5.34 -2.70
N SER A 49 -17.68 -5.52 -1.40
CA SER A 49 -18.66 -5.32 -0.33
C SER A 49 -19.91 -6.19 -0.46
N ASP A 50 -19.80 -7.36 -1.10
CA ASP A 50 -20.89 -8.33 -1.16
C ASP A 50 -21.22 -8.93 0.21
N LEU A 51 -22.29 -9.74 0.24
CA LEU A 51 -22.75 -10.36 1.48
C LEU A 51 -21.68 -11.29 2.09
N ALA A 52 -21.00 -12.09 1.27
CA ALA A 52 -20.03 -13.06 1.74
C ALA A 52 -18.83 -12.38 2.42
N GLN A 53 -18.31 -11.31 1.83
CA GLN A 53 -17.24 -10.51 2.41
C GLN A 53 -17.64 -9.94 3.77
N ILE A 54 -18.82 -9.31 3.84
CA ILE A 54 -19.26 -8.64 5.07
C ILE A 54 -19.59 -9.65 6.17
N GLU A 55 -20.22 -10.78 5.83
CA GLU A 55 -20.50 -11.84 6.80
C GLU A 55 -19.23 -12.44 7.39
N GLU A 56 -18.21 -12.68 6.57
CA GLU A 56 -16.90 -13.13 7.05
C GLU A 56 -16.31 -12.07 8.01
N LEU A 57 -16.30 -10.80 7.63
CA LEU A 57 -15.75 -9.73 8.47
C LEU A 57 -16.43 -9.63 9.85
N VAL A 58 -17.75 -9.89 9.91
CA VAL A 58 -18.47 -10.00 11.20
C VAL A 58 -17.93 -11.17 12.04
N ARG A 59 -17.69 -12.34 11.43
CA ARG A 59 -17.07 -13.48 12.12
C ARG A 59 -15.64 -13.18 12.56
N LEU A 60 -14.84 -12.49 11.75
CA LEU A 60 -13.49 -12.08 12.14
C LEU A 60 -13.50 -11.13 13.35
N GLY A 61 -14.52 -10.27 13.48
CA GLY A 61 -14.73 -9.45 14.68
C GLY A 61 -15.04 -10.26 15.95
N GLU A 62 -15.80 -11.35 15.82
CA GLU A 62 -16.02 -12.31 16.90
C GLU A 62 -14.71 -13.02 17.29
N LEU A 63 -13.97 -13.54 16.32
CA LEU A 63 -12.69 -14.23 16.54
C LEU A 63 -11.63 -13.31 17.15
N THR A 64 -11.61 -12.04 16.74
CA THR A 64 -10.76 -11.01 17.35
C THR A 64 -11.02 -10.89 18.85
N GLN A 65 -12.29 -10.88 19.26
CA GLN A 65 -12.65 -10.84 20.68
C GLN A 65 -12.16 -12.07 21.43
N ARG A 66 -12.40 -13.26 20.88
CA ARG A 66 -12.00 -14.54 21.49
C ARG A 66 -10.48 -14.61 21.67
N ALA A 67 -9.71 -14.13 20.69
CA ALA A 67 -8.26 -14.03 20.78
C ALA A 67 -7.80 -13.07 21.88
N TRP A 68 -8.41 -11.89 22.00
CA TRP A 68 -8.10 -10.93 23.06
C TRP A 68 -8.46 -11.45 24.46
N GLU A 69 -9.54 -12.22 24.61
CA GLU A 69 -9.90 -12.89 25.86
C GLU A 69 -8.83 -13.90 26.32
N LYS A 70 -8.02 -14.42 25.39
CA LYS A 70 -6.86 -15.28 25.66
C LYS A 70 -5.50 -14.55 25.61
N ASP A 71 -5.51 -13.21 25.56
CA ASP A 71 -4.28 -12.38 25.49
C ASP A 71 -3.38 -12.72 24.29
N VAL A 72 -4.00 -12.99 23.14
CA VAL A 72 -3.33 -13.21 21.85
C VAL A 72 -3.48 -11.96 20.98
N GLN A 73 -2.37 -11.51 20.39
CA GLN A 73 -2.33 -10.36 19.48
C GLN A 73 -3.02 -10.71 18.15
N VAL A 74 -3.78 -9.77 17.58
CA VAL A 74 -4.58 -9.98 16.35
C VAL A 74 -4.35 -8.87 15.35
N LEU A 75 -4.29 -9.24 14.08
CA LEU A 75 -4.55 -8.37 12.94
C LEU A 75 -5.61 -9.03 12.04
N VAL A 76 -6.45 -8.23 11.40
CA VAL A 76 -7.53 -8.70 10.53
C VAL A 76 -7.13 -8.44 9.08
N GLU A 77 -7.28 -9.42 8.20
CA GLU A 77 -7.06 -9.26 6.77
C GLU A 77 -8.29 -8.68 6.06
N GLY A 78 -8.09 -7.98 4.96
CA GLY A 78 -9.12 -7.23 4.25
C GLY A 78 -8.91 -7.12 2.74
N PRO A 79 -9.92 -6.57 2.04
CA PRO A 79 -10.21 -6.84 0.64
C PRO A 79 -9.06 -6.73 -0.35
N GLY A 80 -9.23 -7.48 -1.44
CA GLY A 80 -8.41 -7.43 -2.65
C GLY A 80 -8.92 -6.41 -3.67
N HIS A 81 -10.01 -6.71 -4.38
CA HIS A 81 -10.53 -5.84 -5.45
C HIS A 81 -11.66 -4.95 -4.93
N MET A 82 -11.52 -3.62 -5.03
CA MET A 82 -12.52 -2.69 -4.48
C MET A 82 -12.51 -1.35 -5.20
N PRO A 83 -13.66 -0.86 -5.71
CA PRO A 83 -13.72 0.45 -6.34
C PRO A 83 -13.53 1.56 -5.30
N ILE A 84 -12.93 2.67 -5.73
CA ILE A 84 -12.48 3.76 -4.84
C ILE A 84 -13.58 4.26 -3.90
N ASP A 85 -14.82 4.37 -4.40
CA ASP A 85 -15.96 4.90 -3.65
C ASP A 85 -16.37 4.02 -2.45
N GLN A 86 -15.95 2.75 -2.41
CA GLN A 86 -16.26 1.82 -1.32
C GLN A 86 -15.17 1.71 -0.25
N ILE A 87 -13.92 2.07 -0.57
CA ILE A 87 -12.76 1.80 0.30
C ILE A 87 -12.93 2.43 1.69
N ALA A 88 -13.29 3.72 1.75
CA ALA A 88 -13.44 4.42 3.02
C ALA A 88 -14.54 3.82 3.90
N ALA A 89 -15.64 3.37 3.29
CA ALA A 89 -16.73 2.70 4.00
C ALA A 89 -16.27 1.34 4.54
N ASN A 90 -15.54 0.56 3.75
CA ASN A 90 -15.02 -0.74 4.19
C ASN A 90 -14.06 -0.61 5.39
N MET A 91 -13.17 0.39 5.37
CA MET A 91 -12.31 0.69 6.52
C MET A 91 -13.13 0.98 7.79
N LYS A 92 -14.22 1.76 7.65
CA LYS A 92 -15.08 2.10 8.81
C LYS A 92 -15.87 0.90 9.34
N ILE A 93 -16.32 0.03 8.43
CA ILE A 93 -17.00 -1.22 8.80
C ILE A 93 -16.04 -2.10 9.60
N GLN A 94 -14.81 -2.31 9.11
CA GLN A 94 -13.84 -3.12 9.84
C GLN A 94 -13.50 -2.52 11.21
N GLU A 95 -13.24 -1.21 11.29
CA GLU A 95 -12.94 -0.55 12.57
C GLU A 95 -14.04 -0.82 13.61
N THR A 96 -15.30 -0.81 13.16
CA THR A 96 -16.47 -1.03 14.02
C THR A 96 -16.63 -2.50 14.40
N LEU A 97 -16.63 -3.41 13.43
CA LEU A 97 -16.89 -4.84 13.64
C LEU A 97 -15.73 -5.53 14.38
N CYS A 98 -14.49 -5.14 14.07
CA CYS A 98 -13.27 -5.71 14.63
C CYS A 98 -12.67 -4.83 15.74
N LYS A 99 -13.45 -3.88 16.28
CA LYS A 99 -13.14 -3.12 17.52
C LYS A 99 -11.79 -2.40 17.47
N GLY A 100 -11.44 -1.87 16.29
CA GLY A 100 -10.18 -1.17 16.06
C GLY A 100 -8.93 -2.06 15.99
N ALA A 101 -9.08 -3.38 15.81
CA ALA A 101 -7.95 -4.24 15.49
C ALA A 101 -7.23 -3.77 14.22
N PRO A 102 -5.88 -3.86 14.13
CA PRO A 102 -5.13 -3.46 12.95
C PRO A 102 -5.64 -4.15 11.69
N PHE A 103 -5.92 -3.35 10.65
CA PHE A 103 -6.40 -3.85 9.38
C PHE A 103 -5.26 -4.03 8.38
N TYR A 104 -5.15 -5.22 7.81
CA TYR A 104 -4.14 -5.64 6.84
C TYR A 104 -4.83 -5.87 5.48
N VAL A 105 -4.57 -5.00 4.50
CA VAL A 105 -5.28 -5.03 3.20
C VAL A 105 -4.37 -5.44 2.04
N LEU A 106 -4.91 -6.17 1.07
CA LEU A 106 -4.21 -6.55 -0.18
C LEU A 106 -4.50 -5.52 -1.29
N GLY A 107 -3.68 -4.48 -1.41
CA GLY A 107 -4.02 -3.32 -2.24
C GLY A 107 -4.90 -2.34 -1.45
N PRO A 108 -6.20 -2.17 -1.78
CA PRO A 108 -6.98 -2.90 -2.78
C PRO A 108 -6.79 -2.44 -4.23
N LEU A 109 -7.01 -3.33 -5.19
CA LEU A 109 -7.02 -3.03 -6.62
C LEU A 109 -8.29 -2.25 -6.98
N VAL A 110 -8.12 -1.05 -7.51
CA VAL A 110 -9.24 -0.14 -7.84
C VAL A 110 -9.84 -0.37 -9.22
N THR A 111 -9.24 -1.24 -10.02
CA THR A 111 -9.70 -1.60 -11.36
C THR A 111 -9.11 -2.93 -11.81
N ASP A 112 -9.92 -3.74 -12.51
CA ASP A 112 -9.56 -5.11 -12.92
C ASP A 112 -8.96 -5.19 -14.34
N ILE A 113 -8.89 -4.05 -15.05
CA ILE A 113 -8.58 -4.04 -16.49
C ILE A 113 -7.10 -3.78 -16.81
N ALA A 114 -6.22 -3.79 -15.79
CA ALA A 114 -4.81 -3.43 -15.95
C ALA A 114 -3.83 -4.52 -15.45
N PRO A 115 -4.03 -5.82 -15.77
CA PRO A 115 -3.06 -6.85 -15.41
C PRO A 115 -1.70 -6.54 -16.01
N GLY A 116 -0.61 -6.80 -15.26
CA GLY A 116 0.73 -6.29 -15.57
C GLY A 116 1.04 -4.95 -14.90
N TYR A 117 0.02 -4.23 -14.44
CA TYR A 117 0.10 -2.94 -13.75
C TYR A 117 -0.65 -2.94 -12.43
N ASP A 118 -0.98 -4.11 -11.88
CA ASP A 118 -1.79 -4.22 -10.67
C ASP A 118 -1.11 -3.64 -9.43
N HIS A 119 0.22 -3.60 -9.39
CA HIS A 119 0.96 -2.81 -8.40
C HIS A 119 0.51 -1.34 -8.36
N ILE A 120 0.19 -0.72 -9.51
CA ILE A 120 -0.29 0.67 -9.61
C ILE A 120 -1.75 0.76 -9.16
N THR A 121 -2.61 -0.14 -9.64
CA THR A 121 -4.04 -0.14 -9.28
C THR A 121 -4.21 -0.36 -7.77
N ALA A 122 -3.43 -1.27 -7.20
CA ALA A 122 -3.35 -1.55 -5.77
C ALA A 122 -2.77 -0.37 -4.97
N ALA A 123 -1.77 0.35 -5.49
CA ALA A 123 -1.20 1.51 -4.80
C ALA A 123 -2.22 2.62 -4.58
N ILE A 124 -3.08 2.86 -5.57
CA ILE A 124 -4.14 3.87 -5.50
C ILE A 124 -5.10 3.52 -4.37
N GLY A 125 -5.60 2.27 -4.35
CA GLY A 125 -6.50 1.82 -3.31
C GLY A 125 -5.83 1.75 -1.94
N GLY A 126 -4.59 1.26 -1.88
CA GLY A 126 -3.83 1.14 -0.63
C GLY A 126 -3.52 2.49 0.02
N ALA A 127 -3.21 3.52 -0.76
CA ALA A 127 -3.03 4.87 -0.22
C ALA A 127 -4.34 5.39 0.41
N ILE A 128 -5.48 5.13 -0.22
CA ILE A 128 -6.81 5.52 0.30
C ILE A 128 -7.13 4.70 1.56
N ALA A 129 -7.00 3.39 1.51
CA ALA A 129 -7.25 2.50 2.64
C ALA A 129 -6.39 2.87 3.86
N ALA A 130 -5.09 3.08 3.66
CA ALA A 130 -4.18 3.50 4.72
C ALA A 130 -4.53 4.89 5.27
N THR A 131 -4.92 5.85 4.41
CA THR A 131 -5.42 7.17 4.84
C THR A 131 -6.64 7.03 5.75
N HIS A 132 -7.50 6.05 5.47
CA HIS A 132 -8.72 5.74 6.23
C HIS A 132 -8.54 4.72 7.35
N GLY A 133 -7.30 4.32 7.69
CA GLY A 133 -7.02 3.56 8.91
C GLY A 133 -6.40 2.17 8.71
N ALA A 134 -6.17 1.71 7.47
CA ALA A 134 -5.41 0.47 7.28
C ALA A 134 -4.02 0.60 7.92
N ALA A 135 -3.64 -0.42 8.69
CA ALA A 135 -2.41 -0.45 9.47
C ALA A 135 -1.27 -1.14 8.71
N PHE A 136 -1.60 -2.03 7.78
CA PHE A 136 -0.63 -2.77 6.99
C PHE A 136 -1.12 -2.91 5.54
N LEU A 137 -0.21 -2.70 4.58
CA LEU A 137 -0.47 -2.90 3.16
C LEU A 137 0.29 -4.13 2.66
N CYS A 138 -0.41 -5.15 2.20
CA CYS A 138 0.20 -6.19 1.37
C CYS A 138 0.50 -5.57 0.02
N TYR A 139 1.77 -5.62 -0.37
CA TYR A 139 2.16 -5.22 -1.71
C TYR A 139 1.53 -6.12 -2.78
N VAL A 140 1.25 -5.52 -3.93
CA VAL A 140 0.87 -6.22 -5.16
C VAL A 140 1.98 -5.99 -6.17
N THR A 141 2.34 -7.04 -6.91
CA THR A 141 3.44 -6.97 -7.89
C THR A 141 2.89 -6.71 -9.30
N PRO A 142 3.73 -6.26 -10.26
CA PRO A 142 3.35 -6.24 -11.67
C PRO A 142 2.91 -7.62 -12.21
N ALA A 143 3.41 -8.70 -11.62
CA ALA A 143 3.11 -10.08 -12.03
C ALA A 143 1.77 -10.61 -11.51
N GLU A 144 1.06 -9.86 -10.66
CA GLU A 144 -0.25 -10.26 -10.13
C GLU A 144 -1.20 -10.66 -11.27
N HIS A 145 -1.99 -11.70 -11.03
CA HIS A 145 -2.89 -12.32 -12.02
C HIS A 145 -2.24 -12.92 -13.27
N LEU A 146 -0.91 -12.91 -13.39
CA LEU A 146 -0.21 -13.34 -14.60
C LEU A 146 0.79 -14.48 -14.35
N CYS A 147 1.70 -14.31 -13.39
CA CYS A 147 2.77 -15.28 -13.14
C CYS A 147 3.42 -15.11 -11.75
N LEU A 148 4.39 -15.95 -11.44
CA LEU A 148 5.22 -15.77 -10.25
C LEU A 148 6.15 -14.56 -10.44
N PRO A 149 6.24 -13.65 -9.45
CA PRO A 149 7.06 -12.46 -9.57
C PRO A 149 8.55 -12.80 -9.58
N ASN A 150 9.31 -12.08 -10.40
CA ASN A 150 10.77 -12.08 -10.36
C ASN A 150 11.30 -11.01 -9.38
N LEU A 151 12.63 -10.87 -9.28
CA LEU A 151 13.26 -9.91 -8.37
C LEU A 151 12.85 -8.44 -8.64
N ASP A 152 12.72 -8.06 -9.91
CA ASP A 152 12.30 -6.71 -10.30
C ASP A 152 10.83 -6.48 -9.96
N ASP A 153 9.95 -7.45 -10.19
CA ASP A 153 8.52 -7.38 -9.81
C ASP A 153 8.36 -7.16 -8.29
N VAL A 154 9.16 -7.88 -7.49
CA VAL A 154 9.20 -7.72 -6.03
C VAL A 154 9.68 -6.32 -5.65
N LYS A 155 10.78 -5.83 -6.25
CA LYS A 155 11.28 -4.47 -6.00
C LYS A 155 10.21 -3.43 -6.35
N GLN A 156 9.56 -3.54 -7.51
CA GLN A 156 8.52 -2.61 -7.95
C GLN A 156 7.33 -2.62 -7.00
N GLY A 157 6.83 -3.79 -6.57
CA GLY A 157 5.73 -3.88 -5.60
C GLY A 157 6.07 -3.23 -4.26
N ILE A 158 7.28 -3.45 -3.74
CA ILE A 158 7.73 -2.87 -2.45
C ILE A 158 7.82 -1.36 -2.55
N ILE A 159 8.50 -0.84 -3.58
CA ILE A 159 8.68 0.61 -3.78
C ILE A 159 7.32 1.28 -3.93
N THR A 160 6.43 0.69 -4.74
CA THR A 160 5.09 1.21 -4.99
C THR A 160 4.23 1.25 -3.72
N SER A 161 4.28 0.19 -2.90
CA SER A 161 3.54 0.14 -1.63
C SER A 161 4.11 1.09 -0.59
N LYS A 162 5.44 1.29 -0.55
CA LYS A 162 6.08 2.32 0.30
C LYS A 162 5.64 3.72 -0.09
N ILE A 163 5.48 4.01 -1.39
CA ILE A 163 4.95 5.29 -1.87
C ILE A 163 3.50 5.47 -1.38
N ALA A 164 2.66 4.45 -1.53
CA ALA A 164 1.27 4.49 -1.06
C ALA A 164 1.17 4.71 0.46
N ALA A 165 1.96 3.98 1.25
CA ALA A 165 2.02 4.14 2.70
C ALA A 165 2.49 5.55 3.11
N HIS A 166 3.58 6.05 2.50
CA HIS A 166 4.10 7.38 2.76
C HIS A 166 3.09 8.49 2.41
N ALA A 167 2.38 8.35 1.28
CA ALA A 167 1.32 9.28 0.89
C ALA A 167 0.18 9.30 1.93
N ALA A 168 -0.21 8.14 2.45
CA ALA A 168 -1.19 8.03 3.52
C ALA A 168 -0.69 8.64 4.84
N ASP A 169 0.58 8.45 5.21
CA ASP A 169 1.17 9.05 6.40
C ASP A 169 1.15 10.58 6.35
N ILE A 170 1.44 11.17 5.17
CA ILE A 170 1.30 12.61 4.95
C ILE A 170 -0.16 13.03 5.12
N ALA A 171 -1.10 12.33 4.49
CA ALA A 171 -2.53 12.65 4.56
C ALA A 171 -3.08 12.58 6.00
N LYS A 172 -2.58 11.63 6.80
CA LYS A 172 -2.91 11.47 8.23
C LYS A 172 -2.22 12.48 9.14
N GLY A 173 -1.26 13.25 8.62
CA GLY A 173 -0.47 14.19 9.41
C GLY A 173 0.47 13.49 10.40
N VAL A 174 0.98 12.29 10.05
CA VAL A 174 1.97 11.59 10.88
C VAL A 174 3.18 12.48 11.10
N ARG A 175 3.59 12.62 12.38
CA ARG A 175 4.66 13.53 12.77
C ARG A 175 5.95 13.21 12.01
N GLY A 176 6.44 14.19 11.26
CA GLY A 176 7.70 14.09 10.52
C GLY A 176 7.59 13.44 9.13
N ALA A 177 6.43 12.89 8.75
CA ALA A 177 6.27 12.21 7.46
C ALA A 177 6.62 13.12 6.29
N ARG A 178 6.12 14.37 6.28
CA ARG A 178 6.36 15.33 5.20
C ARG A 178 7.78 15.91 5.15
N GLU A 179 8.58 15.77 6.21
CA GLU A 179 9.89 16.43 6.28
C GLU A 179 10.85 15.98 5.16
N ILE A 180 10.76 14.73 4.72
CA ILE A 180 11.57 14.22 3.61
C ILE A 180 11.14 14.80 2.27
N ASP A 181 9.83 15.01 2.05
CA ASP A 181 9.28 15.66 0.86
C ASP A 181 9.70 17.13 0.78
N ASP A 182 9.71 17.83 1.92
CA ASP A 182 10.16 19.23 1.97
C ASP A 182 11.67 19.32 1.70
N LYS A 183 12.49 18.37 2.20
CA LYS A 183 13.93 18.27 1.87
C LYS A 183 14.17 17.96 0.39
N MET A 184 13.42 17.02 -0.18
CA MET A 184 13.43 16.71 -1.62
C MET A 184 13.03 17.94 -2.45
N SER A 185 12.00 18.66 -2.03
CA SER A 185 11.52 19.87 -2.73
C SER A 185 12.56 20.98 -2.69
N LYS A 186 13.25 21.16 -1.56
CA LYS A 186 14.37 22.09 -1.45
C LYS A 186 15.52 21.69 -2.38
N ALA A 187 15.93 20.42 -2.39
CA ALA A 187 16.97 19.94 -3.29
C ALA A 187 16.59 20.14 -4.77
N ARG A 188 15.33 19.92 -5.15
CA ARG A 188 14.82 20.23 -6.50
C ARG A 188 14.90 21.71 -6.82
N GLN A 189 14.53 22.58 -5.88
CA GLN A 189 14.60 24.03 -6.06
C GLN A 189 16.05 24.50 -6.20
N GLU A 190 16.99 23.92 -5.45
CA GLU A 190 18.43 24.23 -5.52
C GLU A 190 19.13 23.53 -6.70
N LEU A 191 18.42 22.68 -7.44
CA LEU A 191 18.97 21.82 -8.50
C LEU A 191 20.13 20.92 -7.98
N ASP A 192 20.06 20.56 -6.70
CA ASP A 192 20.99 19.67 -6.01
C ASP A 192 20.63 18.20 -6.31
N TRP A 193 21.26 17.66 -7.37
CA TRP A 193 21.04 16.28 -7.81
C TRP A 193 21.42 15.25 -6.75
N GLU A 194 22.53 15.45 -6.05
CA GLU A 194 22.97 14.52 -5.01
C GLU A 194 22.01 14.53 -3.81
N GLY A 195 21.50 15.71 -3.44
CA GLY A 195 20.41 15.87 -2.47
C GLY A 195 19.14 15.16 -2.92
N MET A 196 18.72 15.32 -4.18
CA MET A 196 17.55 14.62 -4.73
C MET A 196 17.71 13.10 -4.66
N PHE A 197 18.87 12.55 -5.04
CA PHE A 197 19.13 11.11 -4.95
C PHE A 197 19.11 10.63 -3.50
N LYS A 198 19.73 11.37 -2.59
CA LYS A 198 19.76 11.06 -1.16
C LYS A 198 18.37 10.95 -0.53
N TYR A 199 17.42 11.78 -0.95
CA TYR A 199 16.06 11.80 -0.40
C TYR A 199 15.06 10.95 -1.19
N ALA A 200 15.47 10.31 -2.30
CA ALA A 200 14.59 9.47 -3.10
C ALA A 200 14.30 8.13 -2.41
N ILE A 201 13.09 7.60 -2.61
CA ILE A 201 12.70 6.26 -2.14
C ILE A 201 13.52 5.15 -2.83
N ASP A 202 13.87 5.35 -4.11
CA ASP A 202 14.79 4.50 -4.88
C ASP A 202 15.89 5.38 -5.54
N PRO A 203 16.99 5.65 -4.82
CA PRO A 203 18.09 6.47 -5.32
C PRO A 203 18.75 5.90 -6.58
N GLU A 204 18.84 4.58 -6.68
CA GLU A 204 19.48 3.90 -7.82
C GLU A 204 18.70 4.15 -9.11
N LEU A 205 17.37 3.98 -9.07
CA LEU A 205 16.52 4.24 -10.21
C LEU A 205 16.52 5.74 -10.57
N ALA A 206 16.45 6.63 -9.58
CA ALA A 206 16.50 8.08 -9.81
C ALA A 206 17.79 8.49 -10.54
N LYS A 207 18.95 7.97 -10.10
CA LYS A 207 20.24 8.22 -10.73
C LYS A 207 20.31 7.63 -12.13
N LYS A 208 19.88 6.38 -12.30
CA LYS A 208 19.81 5.73 -13.63
C LYS A 208 19.00 6.57 -14.62
N ARG A 209 17.83 7.07 -14.23
CA ARG A 209 16.97 7.91 -15.08
C ARG A 209 17.60 9.27 -15.42
N ARG A 210 18.36 9.86 -14.49
CA ARG A 210 19.12 11.07 -14.77
C ARG A 210 20.22 10.81 -15.81
N ASP A 211 20.91 9.68 -15.69
CA ASP A 211 22.03 9.32 -16.56
C ASP A 211 21.58 8.87 -17.96
N GLU A 212 20.31 8.48 -18.15
CA GLU A 212 19.72 8.11 -19.44
C GLU A 212 19.71 9.27 -20.47
N SER A 213 19.81 10.52 -20.03
CA SER A 213 19.83 11.67 -20.94
C SER A 213 20.65 12.83 -20.38
N LYS A 214 21.69 13.23 -21.13
CA LYS A 214 22.53 14.38 -20.77
C LYS A 214 21.81 15.70 -21.11
N PRO A 215 21.66 16.63 -20.16
CA PRO A 215 21.13 17.96 -20.46
C PRO A 215 22.18 18.80 -21.20
N GLU A 216 21.73 19.79 -21.98
CA GLU A 216 22.62 20.80 -22.56
C GLU A 216 23.23 21.73 -21.49
N HIS A 217 22.52 21.93 -20.38
CA HIS A 217 23.00 22.68 -19.23
C HIS A 217 22.94 21.83 -17.94
N GLU A 218 24.05 21.73 -17.22
CA GLU A 218 24.17 20.90 -16.01
C GLU A 218 23.22 21.34 -14.87
N ASP A 219 22.85 22.63 -14.85
CA ASP A 219 21.85 23.24 -13.96
C ASP A 219 20.40 22.92 -14.37
N THR A 220 20.16 21.92 -15.21
CA THR A 220 18.81 21.54 -15.68
C THR A 220 18.66 20.04 -15.89
N CYS A 221 17.41 19.58 -15.93
CA CYS A 221 17.08 18.27 -16.52
C CYS A 221 16.96 18.35 -18.04
N SER A 222 16.99 17.19 -18.70
CA SER A 222 16.79 17.09 -20.15
C SER A 222 15.36 17.44 -20.61
N MET A 223 14.37 17.52 -19.69
CA MET A 223 12.97 17.76 -20.06
C MET A 223 12.74 19.17 -20.63
N CYS A 224 13.26 20.22 -19.97
CA CYS A 224 13.01 21.61 -20.35
C CYS A 224 14.26 22.36 -20.82
N GLY A 225 15.46 21.86 -20.50
CA GLY A 225 16.73 22.54 -20.80
C GLY A 225 16.71 24.00 -20.34
N LYS A 226 17.08 24.92 -21.24
CA LYS A 226 17.11 26.37 -20.98
C LYS A 226 15.77 26.97 -20.50
N PHE A 227 14.63 26.32 -20.81
CA PHE A 227 13.29 26.75 -20.40
C PHE A 227 12.86 26.20 -19.03
N CYS A 228 13.78 25.65 -18.24
CA CYS A 228 13.48 25.17 -16.90
C CYS A 228 12.95 26.30 -15.99
N ALA A 229 11.71 26.17 -15.52
CA ALA A 229 11.07 27.16 -14.66
C ALA A 229 11.84 27.41 -13.35
N VAL A 230 12.38 26.35 -12.72
CA VAL A 230 13.15 26.46 -11.48
C VAL A 230 14.44 27.25 -11.70
N ARG A 231 15.17 26.96 -12.78
CA ARG A 231 16.38 27.70 -13.16
C ARG A 231 16.07 29.17 -13.40
N SER A 232 15.06 29.46 -14.22
CA SER A 232 14.66 30.84 -14.51
C SER A 232 14.25 31.61 -13.27
N MET A 233 13.49 30.98 -12.36
CA MET A 233 13.11 31.56 -11.08
C MET A 233 14.34 31.83 -10.19
N ASN A 234 15.26 30.88 -10.07
CA ASN A 234 16.46 31.04 -9.26
C ASN A 234 17.34 32.18 -9.79
N LYS A 235 17.54 32.26 -11.11
CA LYS A 235 18.27 33.36 -11.76
C LYS A 235 17.60 34.71 -11.52
N ALA A 236 16.27 34.77 -11.63
CA ALA A 236 15.51 35.98 -11.32
C ALA A 236 15.73 36.43 -9.87
N LEU A 237 15.72 35.48 -8.93
CA LEU A 237 15.92 35.75 -7.49
C LEU A 237 17.36 36.12 -7.14
N SER A 238 18.36 35.62 -7.87
CA SER A 238 19.77 35.97 -7.69
C SER A 238 20.19 37.25 -8.44
N GLY A 239 19.30 37.83 -9.24
CA GLY A 239 19.60 39.01 -10.07
C GLY A 239 20.47 38.70 -11.28
N GLU A 240 20.55 37.42 -11.68
CA GLU A 240 21.26 36.98 -12.87
C GLU A 240 20.44 37.23 -14.15
N GLU A 241 21.14 37.41 -15.27
CA GLU A 241 20.50 37.52 -16.58
C GLU A 241 19.85 36.19 -16.98
N ILE A 242 18.57 36.26 -17.35
CA ILE A 242 17.79 35.10 -17.75
C ILE A 242 17.80 35.01 -19.27
N ASP A 243 18.70 34.19 -19.79
CA ASP A 243 18.71 33.87 -21.20
C ASP A 243 17.60 32.85 -21.53
N ILE A 244 16.51 33.36 -22.10
CA ILE A 244 15.34 32.60 -22.56
C ILE A 244 15.24 32.51 -24.09
N LEU A 245 16.20 33.08 -24.84
CA LEU A 245 16.15 33.20 -26.31
C LEU A 245 17.32 32.48 -26.98
#